data_AF-A0A6S8ZNV8-F1
#
_entry.id   AF-A0A6S8ZNV8-F1
#
_cell.length_a   1.000
_cell.length_b   1.000
_cell.length_c   1.000
_cell.angle_alpha   90.00
_cell.angle_beta   90.00
_cell.angle_gamma   90.00
#
_symmetry.space_group_name_H-M   'P 1'
#
loop_
_entity.id
_entity.type
_entity.pdbx_description
1 polymer ?
#
loop_
_entity_poly.entity_id
_entity_poly.type
_entity_poly.pdbx_seq_one_letter_code
_entity_poly.pdbx_strand_id
1 'polypeptide(L)'
;MKAEAVAQLRARIARQKEIESKTHKPMSEELDEMWKWVKISIMVAAPVSVLACIKDVLTIEHDHRKPGPEPDYMQIRTKPFPWECENCALFDLGCWKQCRAEKAAEAAGN
;
A
#
# COMPACT_ATOMS: atom_id res chain seq x y z
N MET A 1 -58.88 22.60 10.58
CA MET A 1 -57.93 21.95 11.52
C MET A 1 -57.49 20.55 11.07
N LYS A 2 -58.30 19.48 11.16
CA LYS A 2 -57.82 18.11 10.84
C LYS A 2 -57.53 17.88 9.34
N ALA A 3 -58.39 18.37 8.44
CA ALA A 3 -58.22 18.20 6.99
C ALA A 3 -56.97 18.92 6.44
N GLU A 4 -56.69 20.11 6.97
CA GLU A 4 -55.52 20.92 6.62
C GLU A 4 -54.21 20.26 7.08
N ALA A 5 -54.19 19.71 8.29
CA ALA A 5 -53.05 18.93 8.79
C ALA A 5 -52.78 17.69 7.92
N VAL A 6 -53.84 16.98 7.49
CA VAL A 6 -53.72 15.83 6.57
C VAL A 6 -53.19 16.26 5.20
N ALA A 7 -53.63 17.41 4.67
CA ALA A 7 -53.13 17.95 3.41
C ALA A 7 -51.64 18.32 3.50
N GLN A 8 -51.22 18.95 4.59
CA GLN A 8 -49.82 19.28 4.83
C GLN A 8 -48.93 18.02 4.95
N LEU A 9 -49.41 16.99 5.64
CA LEU A 9 -48.70 15.71 5.75
C LEU A 9 -48.53 15.03 4.39
N ARG A 10 -49.57 15.01 3.55
CA ARG A 10 -49.49 14.46 2.18
C ARG A 10 -48.48 15.23 1.31
N ALA A 11 -48.47 16.56 1.41
CA ALA A 11 -47.51 17.38 0.69
C ALA A 11 -46.06 17.11 1.12
N ARG A 12 -45.82 16.89 2.43
CA ARG A 12 -44.49 16.50 2.94
C ARG A 12 -44.07 15.12 2.46
N ILE A 13 -44.97 14.13 2.49
CA ILE A 13 -44.68 12.78 1.99
C ILE A 13 -44.39 12.80 0.48
N ALA A 14 -45.14 13.58 -0.30
CA ALA A 14 -44.88 13.74 -1.73
C ALA A 14 -43.50 14.35 -1.99
N ARG A 15 -43.12 15.39 -1.24
CA ARG A 15 -41.78 15.99 -1.32
C ARG A 15 -40.69 15.01 -0.89
N GLN A 16 -40.91 14.22 0.15
CA GLN A 16 -39.95 13.20 0.59
C GLN A 16 -39.74 12.14 -0.49
N LYS A 17 -40.81 11.65 -1.12
CA LYS A 17 -40.72 10.70 -2.24
C LYS A 17 -39.99 11.29 -3.45
N GLU A 18 -40.23 12.57 -3.75
CA GLU A 18 -39.52 13.26 -4.82
C GLU A 18 -38.01 13.36 -4.52
N ILE A 19 -37.64 13.72 -3.29
CA ILE A 19 -36.23 13.79 -2.86
C ILE A 19 -35.60 12.40 -2.90
N GLU A 20 -36.28 11.38 -2.39
CA GLU A 20 -35.81 9.99 -2.39
C GLU A 20 -35.56 9.49 -3.81
N SER A 21 -36.50 9.72 -4.75
CA SER A 21 -36.35 9.34 -6.16
C SER A 21 -35.21 10.05 -6.89
N LYS A 22 -34.80 11.24 -6.44
CA LYS A 22 -33.69 12.01 -7.03
C LYS A 22 -32.35 11.68 -6.38
N THR A 23 -32.36 11.14 -5.16
CA THR A 23 -31.15 10.91 -4.36
C THR A 23 -30.67 9.46 -4.45
N HIS A 24 -31.59 8.51 -4.55
CA HIS A 24 -31.25 7.10 -4.68
C HIS A 24 -31.45 6.63 -6.11
N LYS A 25 -30.34 6.35 -6.79
CA LYS A 25 -30.37 5.55 -8.01
C LYS A 25 -30.88 4.15 -7.67
N PRO A 26 -31.58 3.47 -8.59
CA PRO A 26 -31.98 2.09 -8.36
C PRO A 26 -30.75 1.22 -8.13
N MET A 27 -30.83 0.26 -7.21
CA MET A 27 -29.73 -0.63 -6.84
C MET A 27 -29.07 -1.32 -8.05
N SER A 28 -29.82 -1.57 -9.12
CA SER A 28 -29.28 -2.11 -10.37
C SER A 28 -28.23 -1.20 -11.03
N GLU A 29 -28.45 0.12 -11.01
CA GLU A 29 -27.52 1.09 -11.61
C GLU A 29 -26.21 1.16 -10.80
N GLU A 30 -26.30 1.12 -9.47
CA GLU A 30 -25.12 1.07 -8.58
C GLU A 30 -24.30 -0.21 -8.80
N LEU A 31 -24.95 -1.36 -9.01
CA LEU A 31 -24.28 -2.61 -9.34
C LEU A 31 -23.59 -2.55 -10.71
N ASP A 32 -24.21 -1.92 -11.71
CA ASP A 32 -23.61 -1.72 -13.03
C ASP A 32 -22.39 -0.80 -12.96
N GLU A 33 -22.46 0.27 -12.18
CA GLU A 33 -21.33 1.17 -11.93
C GLU A 33 -20.19 0.44 -11.20
N MET A 34 -20.49 -0.37 -10.19
CA MET A 34 -19.49 -1.21 -9.50
C MET A 34 -18.80 -2.16 -10.49
N TRP A 35 -19.58 -2.89 -11.29
CA TRP A 35 -19.03 -3.85 -12.26
C TRP A 35 -18.19 -3.18 -13.36
N LYS A 36 -18.54 -1.95 -13.75
CA LYS A 36 -17.71 -1.15 -14.65
C LYS A 36 -16.33 -0.91 -14.05
N TRP A 37 -16.24 -0.52 -12.78
CA TRP A 37 -14.96 -0.31 -12.10
C TRP A 37 -14.17 -1.61 -11.90
N VAL A 38 -14.84 -2.71 -11.56
CA VAL A 38 -14.20 -4.03 -11.49
C VAL A 38 -13.56 -4.40 -12.83
N LYS A 39 -14.29 -4.20 -13.94
CA LYS A 39 -13.76 -4.46 -15.29
C LYS A 39 -12.58 -3.56 -15.62
N ILE A 40 -12.63 -2.27 -15.28
CA ILE A 40 -11.49 -1.35 -15.50
C ILE A 40 -10.27 -1.81 -14.71
N SER A 41 -10.43 -2.18 -13.45
CA SER A 41 -9.32 -2.67 -12.62
C SER A 41 -8.68 -3.93 -13.20
N ILE A 42 -9.48 -4.88 -13.68
CA ILE A 42 -8.97 -6.15 -14.23
C ILE A 42 -8.41 -5.98 -15.65
N MET A 43 -9.08 -5.22 -16.51
CA MET A 43 -8.74 -5.14 -17.93
C MET A 43 -7.71 -4.07 -18.26
N VAL A 44 -7.56 -3.06 -17.39
CA VAL A 44 -6.65 -1.94 -17.61
C VAL A 44 -5.59 -1.91 -16.53
N ALA A 45 -5.98 -1.79 -15.26
CA ALA A 45 -5.01 -1.56 -14.18
C ALA A 45 -4.09 -2.78 -13.98
N ALA A 46 -4.64 -4.00 -13.96
CA ALA A 46 -3.84 -5.20 -13.75
C ALA A 46 -2.81 -5.43 -14.87
N PRO A 47 -3.15 -5.38 -16.18
CA PRO A 47 -2.15 -5.49 -17.24
C PRO A 47 -1.07 -4.42 -17.19
N VAL A 48 -1.44 -3.16 -16.92
CA VAL A 48 -0.46 -2.07 -16.80
C VAL A 48 0.51 -2.33 -15.65
N SER A 49 0.01 -2.75 -14.49
CA SER A 49 0.87 -3.10 -13.35
C SER A 49 1.80 -4.27 -13.67
N VAL A 50 1.29 -5.32 -14.32
CA VAL A 50 2.12 -6.47 -14.72
C VAL A 50 3.21 -6.04 -15.70
N LEU A 51 2.88 -5.27 -16.73
CA LEU A 51 3.84 -4.79 -17.71
C LEU A 51 4.87 -3.84 -17.07
N ALA A 52 4.46 -2.99 -16.13
CA ALA A 52 5.37 -2.13 -15.37
C ALA A 52 6.36 -2.96 -14.55
N CYS A 53 5.88 -3.97 -13.82
CA CYS A 53 6.74 -4.90 -13.08
C CYS A 53 7.72 -5.64 -13.99
N ILE A 54 7.25 -6.15 -15.14
CA ILE A 54 8.12 -6.82 -16.12
C ILE A 54 9.19 -5.86 -16.63
N LYS A 55 8.81 -4.63 -17.01
CA LYS A 55 9.75 -3.61 -17.44
C LYS A 55 10.79 -3.34 -16.36
N ASP A 56 10.39 -3.22 -15.10
CA ASP A 56 11.31 -2.95 -14.00
C ASP A 56 12.28 -4.11 -13.77
N VAL A 57 11.79 -5.35 -13.77
CA VAL A 57 12.63 -6.56 -13.64
C VAL A 57 13.65 -6.68 -14.79
N LEU A 58 13.27 -6.30 -16.01
CA LEU A 58 14.13 -6.44 -17.19
C LEU A 58 15.09 -5.28 -17.41
N THR A 59 14.77 -4.07 -16.93
CA THR A 59 15.49 -2.85 -17.31
C THR A 59 16.08 -2.06 -16.15
N ILE A 60 15.60 -2.28 -14.92
CA ILE A 60 16.23 -1.69 -13.75
C ILE A 60 17.38 -2.60 -13.33
N GLU A 61 18.56 -2.29 -13.85
CA GLU A 61 19.80 -2.72 -13.22
C GLU A 61 19.93 -1.93 -11.91
N HIS A 62 19.76 -2.61 -10.78
CA HIS A 62 20.12 -2.02 -9.49
C HIS A 62 21.64 -1.87 -9.47
N ASP A 63 22.13 -0.66 -9.77
CA ASP A 63 23.55 -0.34 -9.71
C ASP A 63 24.02 -0.59 -8.28
N HIS A 64 24.58 -1.79 -8.04
CA HIS A 64 25.09 -2.16 -6.75
C HIS A 64 26.21 -1.18 -6.42
N ARG A 65 26.24 -0.73 -5.16
CA ARG A 65 27.36 0.08 -4.68
C ARG A 65 28.67 -0.54 -5.17
N LYS A 66 29.48 0.26 -5.88
CA LYS A 66 30.75 -0.21 -6.43
C LYS A 66 31.59 -0.85 -5.31
N PRO A 67 32.20 -2.01 -5.55
CA PRO A 67 33.03 -2.67 -4.54
C PRO A 67 34.23 -1.78 -4.21
N GLY A 68 34.49 -1.59 -2.91
CA GLY A 68 35.59 -0.77 -2.41
C GLY A 68 35.34 -0.28 -0.99
N PRO A 69 36.38 0.20 -0.28
CA PRO A 69 36.22 0.81 1.03
C PRO A 69 35.29 2.02 0.93
N GLU A 70 34.35 2.12 1.85
CA GLU A 70 33.50 3.29 1.94
C GLU A 70 34.32 4.47 2.47
N PRO A 71 34.09 5.70 1.97
CA PRO A 71 34.70 6.87 2.59
C PRO A 71 34.35 6.96 4.08
N ASP A 72 35.28 7.43 4.91
CA ASP A 72 35.14 7.47 6.38
C ASP A 72 33.83 8.12 6.87
N TYR A 73 33.32 9.11 6.14
CA TYR A 73 32.08 9.80 6.47
C TYR A 73 30.81 8.96 6.24
N MET A 74 30.88 7.85 5.50
CA MET A 74 29.73 6.97 5.25
C MET A 74 29.51 5.95 6.37
N GLN A 75 30.53 5.71 7.20
CA GLN A 75 30.48 4.76 8.32
C GLN A 75 30.52 5.45 9.68
N ILE A 76 30.01 6.69 9.78
CA ILE A 76 29.98 7.42 11.04
C ILE A 76 29.13 6.67 12.06
N ARG A 77 29.78 6.26 13.15
CA ARG A 77 29.16 5.65 14.33
C ARG A 77 29.76 6.25 15.59
N THR A 78 28.92 6.92 16.37
CA THR A 78 29.29 7.43 17.69
C THR A 78 28.84 6.51 18.83
N LYS A 79 27.91 5.59 18.53
CA LYS A 79 27.32 4.62 19.47
C LYS A 79 26.96 3.34 18.70
N PRO A 80 27.00 2.16 19.37
CA PRO A 80 26.54 0.91 18.78
C PRO A 80 25.04 0.96 18.53
N PHE A 81 24.58 0.16 17.58
CA PHE A 81 23.17 -0.05 17.36
C PHE A 81 22.52 -0.90 18.47
N PRO A 82 21.22 -0.73 18.77
CA PRO A 82 20.56 -1.39 19.89
C PRO A 82 20.12 -2.85 19.58
N TRP A 83 20.81 -3.54 18.67
CA TRP A 83 20.53 -4.92 18.31
C TRP A 83 21.81 -5.77 18.36
N GLU A 84 21.65 -7.09 18.28
CA GLU A 84 22.74 -8.05 18.50
C GLU A 84 23.99 -7.80 17.64
N CYS A 85 23.80 -7.44 16.37
CA CYS A 85 24.87 -7.05 15.46
C CYS A 85 25.11 -5.54 15.49
N GLU A 86 25.77 -5.06 16.55
CA GLU A 86 25.91 -3.65 16.91
C GLU A 86 26.47 -2.72 15.82
N ASN A 87 27.20 -3.28 14.84
CA ASN A 87 27.81 -2.53 13.74
C ASN A 87 27.03 -2.60 12.41
N CYS A 88 26.03 -3.47 12.29
CA CYS A 88 25.28 -3.67 11.05
C CYS A 88 24.04 -2.78 11.01
N ALA A 89 23.84 -1.98 9.96
CA ALA A 89 22.60 -1.21 9.81
C ALA A 89 21.36 -2.12 9.65
N LEU A 90 20.16 -1.61 9.97
CA LEU A 90 18.92 -2.41 9.99
C LEU A 90 18.65 -3.18 8.68
N PHE A 91 18.93 -2.58 7.52
CA PHE A 91 18.69 -3.18 6.21
C PHE A 91 19.96 -3.67 5.51
N ASP A 92 21.10 -3.69 6.20
CA ASP A 92 22.35 -4.23 5.65
C ASP A 92 22.40 -5.75 5.80
N LEU A 93 21.60 -6.44 4.98
CA LEU A 93 21.48 -7.90 5.02
C LEU A 93 22.82 -8.61 4.80
N GLY A 94 23.79 -7.98 4.13
CA GLY A 94 25.14 -8.50 3.96
C GLY A 94 25.89 -8.55 5.28
N CYS A 95 25.96 -7.40 5.97
CA CYS A 95 26.58 -7.30 7.29
C CYS A 95 25.92 -8.25 8.30
N TRP A 96 24.57 -8.31 8.32
CA TRP A 96 23.85 -9.20 9.23
C TRP A 96 24.21 -10.68 9.03
N LYS A 97 24.37 -11.14 7.78
CA LYS A 97 24.79 -12.52 7.50
C LYS A 97 26.21 -12.79 8.01
N GLN A 98 27.13 -11.86 7.80
CA GLN A 98 28.52 -11.98 8.26
C GLN A 98 28.60 -12.02 9.79
N CYS A 99 28.02 -11.04 10.48
CA CYS A 99 28.00 -10.98 11.94
C CYS A 99 27.39 -12.24 12.58
N ARG A 100 26.29 -12.78 12.02
CA ARG A 100 25.68 -14.00 12.55
C ARG A 100 26.53 -15.24 12.30
N ALA A 101 27.21 -15.32 11.15
CA ALA A 101 28.14 -16.40 10.85
C ALA A 101 29.35 -16.39 11.79
N GLU A 102 29.91 -15.20 12.05
CA GLU A 102 31.01 -15.01 13.00
C GLU A 102 30.61 -15.44 14.41
N LYS A 103 29.47 -14.95 14.92
CA LYS A 103 28.95 -15.36 16.23
C LYS A 103 28.69 -16.87 16.34
N ALA A 104 28.20 -17.49 15.27
CA ALA A 104 27.98 -18.93 15.23
C ALA A 104 29.31 -19.72 15.24
N ALA A 105 30.33 -19.22 14.53
CA ALA A 105 31.67 -19.82 14.55
C ALA A 105 32.34 -19.67 15.92
N GLU A 106 32.22 -18.50 16.56
CA GLU A 106 32.70 -18.27 17.94
C GLU A 106 32.02 -19.20 18.95
N ALA A 107 30.72 -19.45 18.78
CA ALA A 107 29.96 -20.37 19.62
C ALA A 107 30.29 -21.85 19.39
N ALA A 108 30.80 -22.22 18.21
CA ALA A 108 31.16 -23.59 17.86
C ALA A 108 32.64 -23.92 18.11
N GLY A 109 33.51 -22.90 18.19
CA GLY A 109 34.94 -23.04 18.49
C GLY A 109 35.30 -22.99 19.97
N ASN A 110 34.34 -22.66 20.84
CA ASN A 110 34.42 -22.72 22.31
C ASN A 110 33.65 -23.93 22.84
#